data_AF-A0A8G1X3T8-F1
#
_entry.id   AF-A0A8G1X3T8-F1
#
_cell.length_a   1.000
_cell.length_b   1.000
_cell.length_c   1.000
_cell.angle_alpha   90.00
_cell.angle_beta   90.00
_cell.angle_gamma   90.00
#
_symmetry.space_group_name_H-M   'P 1'
#
loop_
_entity.id
_entity.type
_entity.pdbx_description
1 polymer ?
#
loop_
_entity_poly.entity_id
_entity_poly.type
_entity_poly.pdbx_seq_one_letter_code
_entity_poly.pdbx_strand_id
1 'polypeptide(L)'
;MARKQITLTIGAEGRDKGKVFILTELSAYDAEEWAGRALFSLMNAGVEIPDNIAEAGLAGVAAMGMKAIAKLPFESAKPLLEKMMDCVQIQPSPNVTRELMSGDVEEVATLFALRKKVLGLHLDFFTAAVPSTSGSKSTTAARA
;
A
#
# COMPACT_ATOMS: atom_id res chain seq x y z
N MET A 1 -18.33 9.71 -2.90
CA MET A 1 -18.34 8.47 -2.08
C MET A 1 -17.30 8.60 -0.98
N ALA A 2 -17.48 7.94 0.16
CA ALA A 2 -16.48 7.96 1.24
C ALA A 2 -15.26 7.12 0.84
N ARG A 3 -14.05 7.60 1.17
CA ARG A 3 -12.78 6.89 0.99
C ARG A 3 -12.76 5.62 1.84
N LYS A 4 -12.13 4.55 1.35
CA LYS A 4 -11.93 3.30 2.08
C LYS A 4 -11.19 3.56 3.39
N GLN A 5 -11.65 2.89 4.45
CA GLN A 5 -11.10 3.03 5.79
C GLN A 5 -10.97 1.66 6.45
N ILE A 6 -9.91 1.48 7.24
CA ILE A 6 -9.71 0.31 8.11
C ILE A 6 -9.29 0.74 9.50
N THR A 7 -9.71 -0.02 10.50
CA THR A 7 -9.27 0.12 11.89
C THR A 7 -8.22 -0.94 12.21
N LEU A 8 -7.10 -0.53 12.79
CA LEU A 8 -6.04 -1.41 13.26
C LEU A 8 -5.87 -1.26 14.77
N THR A 9 -6.07 -2.34 15.51
CA THR A 9 -5.68 -2.44 16.92
C THR A 9 -4.37 -3.21 17.04
N ILE A 10 -3.38 -2.65 17.75
CA ILE A 10 -2.10 -3.33 17.97
C ILE A 10 -2.26 -4.41 19.04
N GLY A 11 -2.17 -5.68 18.63
CA GLY A 11 -2.25 -6.83 19.54
C GLY A 11 -0.91 -7.31 20.08
N ALA A 12 0.20 -6.92 19.44
CA ALA A 12 1.55 -7.34 19.85
C ALA A 12 1.92 -6.74 21.22
N GLU A 13 2.68 -7.49 22.02
CA GLU A 13 3.25 -6.99 23.28
C GLU A 13 4.20 -5.81 23.02
N GLY A 14 4.21 -4.83 23.94
CA GLY A 14 5.04 -3.62 23.83
C GLY A 14 4.29 -2.36 24.24
N ARG A 15 4.93 -1.19 24.08
CA ARG A 15 4.36 0.11 24.49
C ARG A 15 3.14 0.53 23.66
N ASP A 16 3.03 0.01 22.45
CA ASP A 16 1.91 0.29 21.55
C ASP A 16 0.73 -0.67 21.70
N LYS A 17 0.81 -1.69 22.56
CA LYS A 17 -0.27 -2.67 22.72
C LYS A 17 -1.58 -2.00 23.09
N GLY A 18 -2.63 -2.35 22.35
CA GLY A 18 -3.98 -1.80 22.52
C GLY A 18 -4.21 -0.45 21.86
N LYS A 19 -3.17 0.24 21.34
CA LYS A 19 -3.36 1.46 20.56
C LYS A 19 -4.19 1.15 19.31
N VAL A 20 -5.13 2.05 19.00
CA VAL A 20 -6.05 1.93 17.87
C VAL A 20 -5.73 3.02 16.85
N PHE A 21 -5.60 2.60 15.59
CA PHE A 21 -5.32 3.48 14.47
C PHE A 21 -6.42 3.37 13.41
N ILE A 22 -6.79 4.50 12.83
CA ILE A 22 -7.75 4.61 11.74
C ILE A 22 -6.96 4.97 10.48
N LEU A 23 -7.00 4.09 9.49
CA LEU A 23 -6.27 4.28 8.24
C LEU A 23 -7.27 4.56 7.13
N THR A 24 -7.11 5.69 6.45
CA THR A 24 -7.97 6.10 5.32
C THR A 24 -7.12 6.18 4.06
N GLU A 25 -7.62 5.65 2.95
CA GLU A 25 -6.90 5.75 1.67
C GLU A 25 -6.71 7.22 1.23
N LEU A 26 -5.70 7.43 0.38
CA LEU A 26 -5.45 8.70 -0.29
C LEU A 26 -6.61 9.05 -1.25
N SER A 27 -6.74 10.33 -1.59
CA SER A 27 -7.58 10.72 -2.72
C SER A 27 -7.03 10.13 -4.02
N ALA A 28 -7.84 10.04 -5.08
CA ALA A 28 -7.35 9.53 -6.37
C ALA A 28 -6.13 10.32 -6.90
N TYR A 29 -6.14 11.65 -6.75
CA TYR A 29 -5.03 12.52 -7.14
C TYR A 29 -3.78 12.29 -6.28
N ASP A 30 -3.93 12.21 -4.96
CA ASP A 30 -2.81 11.92 -4.06
C ASP A 30 -2.23 10.52 -4.31
N ALA A 31 -3.09 9.54 -4.59
CA ALA A 31 -2.70 8.16 -4.86
C ALA A 31 -1.94 8.05 -6.19
N GLU A 32 -2.40 8.72 -7.25
CA GLU A 32 -1.70 8.80 -8.53
C GLU A 32 -0.32 9.43 -8.36
N GLU A 33 -0.23 10.58 -7.67
CA GLU A 33 1.05 11.24 -7.43
C GLU A 33 1.99 10.35 -6.61
N TRP A 34 1.51 9.75 -5.53
CA TRP A 34 2.30 8.86 -4.69
C TRP A 34 2.80 7.62 -5.46
N ALA A 35 1.93 6.96 -6.22
CA ALA A 35 2.27 5.80 -7.03
C ALA A 35 3.25 6.16 -8.15
N GLY A 36 3.03 7.30 -8.83
CA GLY A 36 3.91 7.81 -9.86
C GLY A 36 5.31 8.09 -9.31
N ARG A 37 5.42 8.80 -8.19
CA ARG A 37 6.70 9.04 -7.50
C ARG A 37 7.40 7.72 -7.17
N ALA A 38 6.69 6.76 -6.60
CA ALA A 38 7.26 5.44 -6.30
C ALA A 38 7.79 4.75 -7.57
N LEU A 39 6.99 4.74 -8.64
CA LEU A 39 7.34 4.12 -9.91
C LEU A 39 8.60 4.75 -10.54
N PHE A 40 8.62 6.07 -10.68
CA PHE A 40 9.76 6.78 -11.26
C PHE A 40 11.01 6.68 -10.39
N SER A 41 10.88 6.68 -9.06
CA SER A 41 12.00 6.44 -8.15
C SER A 41 12.63 5.07 -8.35
N LEU A 42 11.82 4.02 -8.54
CA LEU A 42 12.31 2.67 -8.83
C LEU A 42 13.03 2.61 -10.17
N MET A 43 12.44 3.18 -11.23
CA MET A 43 13.06 3.23 -12.55
C MET A 43 14.40 3.97 -12.55
N ASN A 44 14.47 5.13 -11.88
CA ASN A 44 15.70 5.91 -11.76
C ASN A 44 16.79 5.18 -10.95
N ALA A 45 16.39 4.30 -10.02
CA ALA A 45 17.31 3.44 -9.28
C ALA A 45 17.72 2.18 -10.07
N GLY A 46 17.31 2.03 -11.34
CA GLY A 46 17.62 0.87 -12.17
C GLY A 46 16.93 -0.41 -11.67
N VAL A 47 15.75 -0.29 -11.07
CA VAL A 47 14.89 -1.43 -10.77
C VAL A 47 14.05 -1.72 -12.01
N GLU A 48 14.22 -2.91 -12.57
CA GLU A 48 13.40 -3.40 -13.68
C GLU A 48 12.00 -3.76 -13.18
N ILE A 49 10.98 -3.28 -13.89
CA ILE A 49 9.57 -3.49 -13.55
C ILE A 49 9.00 -4.52 -14.54
N PRO A 50 8.60 -5.70 -14.07
CA PRO A 50 8.02 -6.72 -14.94
C PRO A 50 6.68 -6.27 -15.53
N ASP A 51 6.43 -6.60 -16.80
CA ASP A 51 5.17 -6.28 -17.48
C ASP A 51 3.95 -6.90 -16.78
N ASN A 52 4.14 -8.05 -16.12
CA ASN A 52 3.10 -8.78 -15.40
C ASN A 52 3.02 -8.45 -13.90
N ILE A 53 3.63 -7.34 -13.46
CA ILE A 53 3.63 -6.96 -12.04
C ILE A 53 2.22 -6.81 -11.47
N ALA A 54 1.27 -6.34 -12.30
CA ALA A 54 -0.12 -6.19 -11.92
C ALA A 54 -0.80 -7.54 -11.62
N GLU A 55 -0.43 -8.60 -12.35
CA GLU A 55 -0.94 -9.96 -12.17
C GLU A 55 -0.35 -10.63 -10.92
N ALA A 56 0.88 -10.25 -10.55
CA ALA A 56 1.55 -10.77 -9.36
C ALA A 56 1.02 -10.17 -8.04
N GLY A 57 0.16 -9.16 -8.12
CA GLY A 57 -0.49 -8.53 -6.96
C GLY A 57 0.49 -8.05 -5.88
N LEU A 58 0.07 -8.13 -4.62
CA LEU A 58 0.88 -7.71 -3.47
C LEU A 58 2.19 -8.50 -3.34
N ALA A 59 2.23 -9.75 -3.79
CA ALA A 59 3.44 -10.57 -3.77
C ALA A 59 4.50 -10.04 -4.75
N GLY A 60 4.08 -9.65 -5.96
CA GLY A 60 4.94 -8.98 -6.94
C GLY A 60 5.48 -7.67 -6.41
N VAL A 61 4.62 -6.85 -5.80
CA VAL A 61 5.04 -5.57 -5.21
C VAL A 61 6.01 -5.78 -4.04
N ALA A 62 5.80 -6.77 -3.18
CA ALA A 62 6.72 -7.08 -2.09
C ALA A 62 8.11 -7.51 -2.62
N ALA A 63 8.14 -8.37 -3.65
CA ALA A 63 9.39 -8.81 -4.28
C ALA A 63 10.15 -7.62 -4.91
N MET A 64 9.46 -6.71 -5.60
CA MET A 64 10.05 -5.47 -6.09
C MET A 64 10.54 -4.57 -4.97
N GLY A 65 9.76 -4.42 -3.90
CA GLY A 65 10.12 -3.63 -2.73
C GLY A 65 11.44 -4.11 -2.10
N MET A 66 11.68 -5.42 -2.04
CA MET A 66 12.98 -5.95 -1.58
C MET A 66 14.13 -5.56 -2.51
N LYS A 67 13.93 -5.62 -3.83
CA LYS A 67 14.94 -5.15 -4.80
C LYS A 67 15.19 -3.65 -4.68
N ALA A 68 14.14 -2.88 -4.40
CA ALA A 68 14.20 -1.44 -4.21
C ALA A 68 15.07 -1.04 -3.02
N ILE A 69 14.96 -1.75 -1.90
CA ILE A 69 15.76 -1.46 -0.68
C ILE A 69 17.26 -1.45 -0.97
N ALA A 70 17.74 -2.30 -1.88
CA ALA A 70 19.16 -2.39 -2.21
C ALA A 70 19.67 -1.24 -3.10
N LYS A 71 18.79 -0.56 -3.85
CA LYS A 71 19.19 0.43 -4.88
C LYS A 71 18.66 1.84 -4.64
N LEU A 72 17.51 1.97 -3.98
CA LEU A 72 16.81 3.23 -3.82
C LEU A 72 17.43 4.04 -2.68
N PRO A 73 17.97 5.24 -2.93
CA PRO A 73 18.50 6.07 -1.84
C PRO A 73 17.37 6.49 -0.90
N PHE A 74 17.68 6.55 0.40
CA PHE A 74 16.70 6.88 1.43
C PHE A 74 16.00 8.23 1.18
N GLU A 75 16.71 9.23 0.67
CA GLU A 75 16.13 10.54 0.34
C GLU A 75 15.03 10.49 -0.73
N SER A 76 15.08 9.50 -1.64
CA SER A 76 13.99 9.26 -2.60
C SER A 76 12.83 8.47 -1.98
N ALA A 77 13.11 7.57 -1.05
CA ALA A 77 12.10 6.77 -0.37
C ALA A 77 11.34 7.55 0.72
N LYS A 78 12.02 8.46 1.42
CA LYS A 78 11.51 9.16 2.59
C LYS A 78 10.18 9.91 2.33
N PRO A 79 10.03 10.71 1.26
CA PRO A 79 8.76 11.40 1.00
C PRO A 79 7.59 10.42 0.78
N LEU A 80 7.84 9.26 0.17
CA LEU A 80 6.83 8.22 -0.02
C LEU A 80 6.41 7.60 1.31
N LEU A 81 7.39 7.32 2.17
CA LEU A 81 7.17 6.75 3.51
C LEU A 81 6.49 7.72 4.48
N GLU A 82 6.72 9.02 4.29
CA GLU A 82 6.04 10.11 5.03
C GLU A 82 4.60 10.28 4.55
N LYS A 83 4.37 10.35 3.22
CA LYS A 83 3.02 10.45 2.65
C LYS A 83 2.12 9.26 3.02
N MET A 84 2.68 8.07 3.22
CA MET A 84 1.94 6.92 3.78
C MET A 84 1.38 7.20 5.18
N MET A 85 2.06 8.01 5.99
CA MET A 85 1.63 8.32 7.35
C MET A 85 0.50 9.36 7.39
N ASP A 86 0.31 10.16 6.34
CA ASP A 86 -0.86 11.04 6.17
C ASP A 86 -2.19 10.25 6.11
N CYS A 87 -2.11 8.95 5.77
CA CYS A 87 -3.25 8.05 5.77
C CYS A 87 -3.67 7.63 7.18
N VAL A 88 -2.85 7.91 8.21
CA VAL A 88 -2.98 7.32 9.54
C VAL A 88 -3.42 8.35 10.57
N GLN A 89 -4.48 8.01 11.30
CA GLN A 89 -4.95 8.71 12.49
C GLN A 89 -4.90 7.77 13.69
N ILE A 90 -4.81 8.32 14.90
CA ILE A 90 -4.92 7.57 16.15
C ILE A 90 -6.28 7.83 16.80
N GLN A 91 -6.82 6.77 17.42
CA GLN A 91 -8.04 6.81 18.22
C GLN A 91 -7.71 6.48 19.69
N PRO A 92 -7.27 7.46 20.49
CA PRO A 92 -6.91 7.24 21.89
C PRO A 92 -8.12 6.92 22.79
N SER A 93 -9.33 7.30 22.35
CA SER A 93 -10.59 6.93 23.02
C SER A 93 -11.70 6.75 21.97
N PRO A 94 -12.81 6.05 22.29
CA PRO A 94 -13.83 5.70 21.29
C PRO A 94 -14.41 6.90 20.51
N ASN A 95 -14.43 8.09 21.11
CA ASN A 95 -15.04 9.29 20.53
C ASN A 95 -14.01 10.30 20.01
N VAL A 96 -12.71 9.98 20.05
CA VAL A 96 -11.65 10.89 19.64
C VAL A 96 -10.80 10.22 18.58
N THR A 97 -10.81 10.80 17.38
CA THR A 97 -9.89 10.45 16.29
C THR A 97 -9.14 11.70 15.88
N ARG A 98 -7.82 11.62 15.77
CA ARG A 98 -6.96 12.74 15.40
C ARG A 98 -5.73 12.28 14.62
N GLU A 99 -5.06 13.23 13.99
CA GLU A 99 -3.77 13.01 13.31
C GLU A 99 -2.69 12.51 14.29
N LEU A 100 -1.71 11.79 13.73
CA LEU A 100 -0.55 11.30 14.47
C LEU A 100 0.36 12.43 14.94
N MET A 101 0.90 12.27 16.13
CA MET A 101 1.95 13.08 16.73
C MET A 101 3.18 12.21 16.95
N SER A 102 4.36 12.84 17.08
CA SER A 102 5.65 12.14 17.16
C SER A 102 5.78 11.15 18.34
N GLY A 103 4.95 11.28 19.38
CA GLY A 103 4.94 10.39 20.54
C GLY A 103 3.86 9.29 20.52
N ASP A 104 3.00 9.25 19.51
CA ASP A 104 1.88 8.30 19.49
C ASP A 104 2.31 6.87 19.17
N VAL A 105 3.37 6.71 18.39
CA VAL A 105 3.93 5.42 18.00
C VAL A 105 5.29 5.27 18.66
N GLU A 106 5.42 4.25 19.50
CA GLU A 106 6.62 4.04 20.29
C GLU A 106 7.47 2.87 19.80
N GLU A 107 6.88 1.94 19.04
CA GLU A 107 7.57 0.77 18.53
C GLU A 107 7.78 0.86 17.02
N VAL A 108 9.00 0.56 16.57
CA VAL A 108 9.34 0.50 15.14
C VAL A 108 8.48 -0.54 14.40
N ALA A 109 8.17 -1.66 15.05
CA ALA A 109 7.29 -2.69 14.50
C ALA A 109 5.88 -2.16 14.18
N THR A 110 5.36 -1.23 14.99
CA THR A 110 4.07 -0.56 14.74
C THR A 110 4.12 0.29 13.47
N LEU A 111 5.22 1.04 13.24
CA LEU A 111 5.40 1.80 12.01
C LEU A 111 5.38 0.89 10.77
N PHE A 112 6.03 -0.28 10.82
CA PHE A 112 5.98 -1.25 9.73
C PHE A 112 4.58 -1.84 9.54
N ALA A 113 3.86 -2.15 10.63
CA ALA A 113 2.50 -2.65 10.57
C ALA A 113 1.54 -1.63 9.93
N LEU A 114 1.64 -0.36 10.32
CA LEU A 114 0.87 0.74 9.75
C LEU A 114 1.15 0.88 8.25
N ARG A 115 2.42 0.97 7.86
CA ARG A 115 2.80 1.09 6.44
C ARG A 115 2.35 -0.11 5.62
N LYS A 116 2.45 -1.33 6.15
CA LYS A 116 1.93 -2.54 5.48
C LYS A 116 0.42 -2.44 5.23
N LYS A 117 -0.34 -1.94 6.21
CA LYS A 117 -1.79 -1.77 6.09
C LYS A 117 -2.17 -0.64 5.11
N VAL A 118 -1.46 0.48 5.15
CA VAL A 118 -1.61 1.57 4.17
C VAL A 118 -1.31 1.07 2.75
N LEU A 119 -0.24 0.30 2.57
CA LEU A 119 0.10 -0.29 1.29
C LEU A 119 -1.02 -1.21 0.79
N GLY A 120 -1.57 -2.06 1.67
CA GLY A 120 -2.74 -2.90 1.37
C GLY A 120 -3.92 -2.08 0.85
N LEU A 121 -4.30 -1.00 1.55
CA LEU A 121 -5.40 -0.12 1.12
C LEU A 121 -5.27 0.31 -0.35
N HIS A 122 -4.05 0.66 -0.78
CA HIS A 122 -3.79 1.18 -2.12
C HIS A 122 -3.48 0.10 -3.16
N LEU A 123 -3.20 -1.14 -2.76
CA LEU A 123 -2.87 -2.23 -3.70
C LEU A 123 -3.96 -3.29 -3.81
N ASP A 124 -5.03 -3.20 -3.02
CA ASP A 124 -6.12 -4.17 -3.06
C ASP A 124 -6.76 -4.28 -4.46
N PHE A 125 -6.68 -3.24 -5.30
CA PHE A 125 -7.15 -3.32 -6.69
C PHE A 125 -6.34 -4.29 -7.56
N PHE A 126 -5.04 -4.51 -7.28
CA PHE A 126 -4.23 -5.50 -8.00
C PHE A 126 -4.64 -6.94 -7.66
N THR A 127 -5.21 -7.15 -6.48
CA THR A 127 -5.73 -8.47 -6.08
C THR A 127 -7.11 -8.75 -6.67
N ALA A 128 -7.81 -7.72 -7.17
CA ALA A 128 -9.15 -7.79 -7.73
C ALA A 128 -9.17 -7.91 -9.26
N ALA A 129 -8.06 -8.30 -9.90
CA ALA A 129 -7.99 -8.53 -11.33
C ALA A 129 -8.97 -9.66 -11.75
N VAL A 130 -10.20 -9.25 -12.05
CA VAL A 130 -11.18 -10.02 -12.80
C VAL A 130 -10.50 -10.46 -14.10
N PRO A 131 -10.64 -11.73 -14.55
CA PRO A 131 -10.09 -12.14 -15.83
C PRO A 131 -10.58 -11.20 -16.92
N SER A 132 -9.62 -10.60 -17.63
CA SER A 132 -9.90 -9.72 -18.76
C SER A 132 -10.82 -10.44 -19.74
N THR A 133 -12.04 -9.95 -19.95
CA THR A 133 -12.96 -10.47 -20.96
C THR A 133 -12.53 -9.96 -22.33
N SER A 134 -11.37 -10.37 -22.80
CA SER A 134 -10.95 -10.15 -24.18
C SER A 134 -10.59 -11.48 -24.82
N GLY A 135 -11.54 -12.02 -25.60
CA GLY A 135 -11.26 -13.03 -26.60
C GLY A 135 -11.85 -14.43 -26.37
N SER A 136 -13.18 -14.58 -26.32
CA SER A 136 -13.78 -15.87 -26.72
C SER A 136 -13.79 -15.97 -28.25
N LYS A 137 -12.75 -16.58 -28.83
CA LYS A 137 -12.88 -17.10 -30.19
C LYS A 137 -13.86 -18.27 -30.15
N SER A 138 -15.03 -18.10 -30.77
CA SER A 138 -15.97 -19.20 -30.99
C SER A 138 -15.38 -20.14 -32.04
N THR A 139 -14.82 -21.26 -31.60
CA THR A 139 -14.50 -22.38 -32.49
C THR A 139 -15.69 -23.34 -32.45
N THR A 140 -16.63 -23.20 -33.39
CA THR A 140 -17.59 -24.28 -33.67
C THR A 140 -17.18 -24.92 -34.98
N ALA A 141 -16.59 -26.11 -34.85
CA ALA A 141 -16.37 -27.05 -35.93
C ALA A 141 -17.72 -27.55 -36.44
N ALA A 142 -17.96 -27.46 -37.75
CA ALA A 142 -19.00 -28.22 -38.43
C ALA A 142 -18.34 -29.43 -39.10
N ARG A 143 -18.67 -30.63 -38.61
CA ARG A 143 -18.40 -31.92 -39.25
C ARG A 143 -19.31 -32.07 -40.48
N ALA A 144 -18.74 -32.60 -41.56
CA ALA A 144 -19.46 -33.20 -42.68
C ALA A 144 -20.08 -34.54 -42.29
#